data_AF-A0A1M3IH57-F1
#
_entry.id   AF-A0A1M3IH57-F1
#
_cell.length_a   1.000
_cell.length_b   1.000
_cell.length_c   1.000
_cell.angle_alpha   90.00
_cell.angle_beta   90.00
_cell.angle_gamma   90.00
#
_symmetry.space_group_name_H-M   'P 1'
#
loop_
_entity.id
_entity.type
_entity.pdbx_description
1 polymer ?
#
loop_
_entity_poly.entity_id
_entity_poly.type
_entity_poly.pdbx_seq_one_letter_code
_entity_poly.pdbx_strand_id
1 'polypeptide(L)'
;MEQNIFYNHVSNWVRSHRNPETMETLRNFVDKALQPADVKEKLYREIAYKESILRRQPTFVVTEEHTFLADESGQPRVYASRFSAVCKLAELTLKSYSVELLQNDHLFYIVLSEPAPVNSIGVAA
;
A
#
# COMPACT_ATOMS: atom_id res chain seq x y z
N MET A 1 -14.77 21.11 -23.19
CA MET A 1 -14.38 19.70 -23.08
C MET A 1 -15.23 19.10 -21.97
N GLU A 2 -16.15 18.20 -22.30
CA GLU A 2 -16.90 17.47 -21.27
C GLU A 2 -15.90 16.71 -20.40
N GLN A 3 -15.90 16.99 -19.10
CA GLN A 3 -15.11 16.21 -18.16
C GLN A 3 -15.68 14.79 -18.16
N ASN A 4 -14.88 13.80 -18.55
CA ASN A 4 -15.31 12.41 -18.49
C ASN A 4 -15.52 12.04 -17.01
N ILE A 5 -16.78 12.02 -16.59
CA ILE A 5 -17.22 11.76 -15.21
C ILE A 5 -16.68 10.40 -14.74
N PHE A 6 -16.73 9.37 -15.60
CA PHE A 6 -16.21 8.04 -15.28
C PHE A 6 -14.71 8.09 -14.97
N TYR A 7 -13.91 8.71 -15.83
CA TYR A 7 -12.47 8.85 -15.61
C TYR A 7 -12.17 9.54 -14.28
N ASN A 8 -12.86 10.63 -13.96
CA ASN A 8 -12.65 11.36 -12.71
C ASN A 8 -12.98 10.52 -11.48
N HIS A 9 -14.08 9.77 -11.49
CA HIS A 9 -14.44 8.89 -10.37
C HIS A 9 -13.44 7.76 -10.19
N VAL A 10 -13.06 7.07 -11.28
CA VAL A 10 -12.12 5.95 -11.19
C VAL A 10 -10.72 6.44 -10.81
N SER A 11 -10.24 7.56 -11.35
CA SER A 11 -8.96 8.15 -10.94
C SER A 11 -8.95 8.50 -9.45
N ASN A 12 -10.04 9.06 -8.92
CA ASN A 12 -10.17 9.30 -7.48
C ASN A 12 -10.15 7.99 -6.66
N TRP A 13 -10.78 6.92 -7.15
CA TRP A 13 -10.65 5.60 -6.55
C TRP A 13 -9.20 5.11 -6.56
N VAL A 14 -8.51 5.10 -7.71
CA VAL A 14 -7.09 4.71 -7.80
C VAL A 14 -6.24 5.44 -6.74
N ARG A 15 -6.46 6.75 -6.57
CA ARG A 15 -5.71 7.56 -5.58
C ARG A 15 -5.99 7.16 -4.14
N SER A 16 -7.24 6.87 -3.80
CA SER A 16 -7.69 6.55 -2.44
C SER A 16 -7.25 5.16 -1.95
N HIS A 17 -7.06 4.19 -2.84
CA HIS A 17 -6.71 2.83 -2.45
C HIS A 17 -5.27 2.73 -1.93
N ARG A 18 -5.08 1.87 -0.93
CA ARG A 18 -3.81 1.63 -0.23
C ARG A 18 -3.26 0.21 -0.42
N ASN A 19 -4.07 -0.70 -0.96
CA ASN A 19 -3.71 -2.10 -1.14
C ASN A 19 -3.36 -2.36 -2.62
N PRO A 20 -2.17 -2.92 -2.94
CA PRO A 20 -1.81 -3.26 -4.32
C PRO A 20 -2.72 -4.30 -4.97
N GLU A 21 -3.30 -5.26 -4.24
CA GLU A 21 -4.18 -6.29 -4.80
C GLU A 21 -5.52 -5.72 -5.27
N THR A 22 -6.01 -4.69 -4.57
CA THR A 22 -7.22 -3.99 -4.98
C THR A 22 -7.05 -3.29 -6.34
N MET A 23 -5.81 -3.04 -6.78
CA MET A 23 -5.52 -2.48 -8.11
C MET A 23 -5.86 -3.47 -9.23
N GLU A 24 -5.72 -4.77 -9.01
CA GLU A 24 -6.12 -5.79 -9.99
C GLU A 24 -7.64 -5.84 -10.14
N THR A 25 -8.37 -5.74 -9.02
CA THR A 25 -9.83 -5.63 -9.03
C THR A 25 -10.27 -4.36 -9.78
N LEU A 26 -9.59 -3.24 -9.54
CA LEU A 26 -9.88 -1.98 -10.23
C LEU A 26 -9.56 -2.06 -11.74
N ARG A 27 -8.48 -2.76 -12.12
CA ARG A 27 -8.12 -3.02 -13.51
C ARG A 27 -9.21 -3.83 -14.21
N ASN A 28 -9.70 -4.89 -13.58
CA ASN A 28 -10.81 -5.70 -14.09
C ASN A 28 -12.12 -4.90 -14.23
N PHE A 29 -12.38 -3.97 -13.32
CA PHE A 29 -13.52 -3.05 -13.41
C PHE A 29 -13.42 -2.13 -14.62
N VAL A 30 -12.25 -1.51 -14.85
CA VAL A 30 -12.00 -0.65 -16.02
C VAL A 30 -12.12 -1.42 -17.33
N ASP A 31 -11.65 -2.67 -17.35
CA ASP A 31 -11.70 -3.51 -18.54
C ASP A 31 -13.13 -3.78 -19.00
N LYS A 32 -14.01 -4.10 -18.05
CA LYS A 32 -15.44 -4.37 -18.31
C LYS A 32 -16.27 -3.11 -18.56
N ALA A 33 -15.76 -1.91 -18.31
CA ALA A 33 -16.50 -0.68 -18.49
C ALA A 33 -16.72 -0.35 -19.99
N LEU A 34 -17.89 0.19 -20.34
CA LEU A 34 -18.16 0.71 -21.69
C LEU A 34 -17.62 2.14 -21.80
N GLN A 35 -16.32 2.26 -22.03
CA GLN A 35 -15.61 3.54 -22.17
C GLN A 35 -14.67 3.53 -23.39
N PRO A 36 -14.38 4.71 -23.97
CA PRO A 36 -13.40 4.86 -25.03
C PRO A 36 -12.02 4.27 -24.67
N ALA A 37 -11.32 3.73 -25.67
CA ALA A 37 -10.05 3.05 -25.48
C ALA A 37 -8.96 3.96 -24.87
N ASP A 38 -8.95 5.24 -25.25
CA ASP A 38 -8.02 6.26 -24.74
C ASP A 38 -8.24 6.54 -23.24
N VAL A 39 -9.49 6.49 -22.78
CA VAL A 39 -9.84 6.65 -21.37
C VAL A 39 -9.40 5.43 -20.56
N LYS A 40 -9.64 4.22 -21.08
CA LYS A 40 -9.18 2.98 -20.43
C LYS A 40 -7.66 2.93 -20.32
N GLU A 41 -6.95 3.29 -21.39
CA GLU A 41 -5.49 3.28 -21.40
C GLU A 41 -4.89 4.25 -20.36
N LYS A 42 -5.46 5.46 -20.23
CA LYS A 42 -5.07 6.41 -19.18
C LYS A 42 -5.25 5.81 -17.78
N LEU A 43 -6.41 5.20 -17.51
CA LEU A 43 -6.69 4.57 -16.22
C LEU A 43 -5.76 3.38 -15.95
N TYR A 44 -5.43 2.56 -16.95
CA TYR A 44 -4.48 1.46 -16.78
C TYR A 44 -3.09 1.93 -16.38
N ARG A 45 -2.62 3.02 -17.00
CA ARG A 45 -1.32 3.63 -16.63
C ARG A 45 -1.35 4.16 -15.20
N GLU A 46 -2.43 4.81 -14.77
CA GLU A 46 -2.58 5.27 -13.39
C GLU A 46 -2.62 4.12 -12.38
N ILE A 47 -3.37 3.05 -12.68
CA ILE A 47 -3.44 1.85 -11.85
C ILE A 47 -2.06 1.21 -11.73
N ALA A 48 -1.35 0.99 -12.85
CA ALA A 48 -0.02 0.39 -12.84
C ALA A 48 1.00 1.25 -12.09
N TYR A 49 0.95 2.58 -12.26
CA TYR A 49 1.80 3.51 -11.53
C TYR A 49 1.53 3.43 -10.02
N LYS A 50 0.26 3.50 -9.61
CA LYS A 50 -0.15 3.39 -8.21
C LYS A 50 0.25 2.04 -7.61
N GLU A 51 -0.01 0.95 -8.31
CA GLU A 51 0.39 -0.41 -7.93
C GLU A 51 1.91 -0.49 -7.72
N SER A 52 2.71 0.08 -8.62
CA SER A 52 4.17 0.10 -8.48
C SER A 52 4.63 0.89 -7.25
N ILE A 53 3.96 2.00 -6.92
CA ILE A 53 4.25 2.80 -5.71
C ILE A 53 3.89 2.00 -4.47
N LEU A 54 2.69 1.41 -4.43
CA LEU A 54 2.22 0.63 -3.28
C LEU A 54 3.09 -0.61 -3.06
N ARG A 55 3.54 -1.29 -4.12
CA ARG A 55 4.49 -2.41 -3.99
C ARG A 55 5.87 -1.97 -3.52
N ARG A 56 6.27 -0.72 -3.76
CA ARG A 56 7.56 -0.16 -3.33
C ARG A 56 7.53 0.40 -1.90
N GLN A 57 6.39 0.93 -1.48
CA GLN A 57 6.19 1.52 -0.16
C GLN A 57 5.66 0.49 0.83
N PRO A 58 6.40 0.21 1.93
CA PRO A 58 5.87 -0.61 3.00
C PRO A 58 4.67 0.08 3.65
N THR A 59 3.60 -0.68 3.89
CA THR A 59 2.41 -0.22 4.61
C THR A 59 2.49 -0.72 6.04
N PHE A 60 2.01 0.08 6.99
CA PHE A 60 1.95 -0.29 8.40
C PHE A 60 0.50 -0.19 8.90
N VAL A 61 0.11 -1.09 9.79
CA VAL A 61 -1.20 -1.15 10.44
C VAL A 61 -1.04 -0.94 11.94
N VAL A 62 -1.87 -0.08 12.52
CA VAL A 62 -1.87 0.21 13.95
C VAL A 62 -2.80 -0.77 14.67
N THR A 63 -2.29 -1.38 15.72
CA THR A 63 -3.04 -2.21 16.68
C THR A 63 -2.94 -1.56 18.06
N GLU A 64 -3.66 -2.10 19.06
CA GLU A 64 -3.79 -1.47 20.40
C GLU A 64 -2.45 -1.10 21.06
N GLU A 65 -1.38 -1.87 20.82
CA GLU A 65 -0.07 -1.65 21.46
C GLU A 65 1.05 -1.27 20.47
N HIS A 66 0.92 -1.65 19.19
CA HIS A 66 2.04 -1.57 18.23
C HIS A 66 1.59 -1.22 16.80
N THR A 67 2.51 -0.63 16.05
CA THR A 67 2.36 -0.40 14.60
C THR A 67 3.14 -1.46 13.84
N PHE A 68 2.43 -2.41 13.21
CA PHE A 68 3.02 -3.55 12.51
C PHE A 68 3.18 -3.29 11.02
N LEU A 69 4.18 -3.89 10.40
CA LEU A 69 4.23 -4.01 8.95
C LEU A 69 2.98 -4.77 8.48
N ALA A 70 2.23 -4.20 7.55
CA ALA A 70 1.03 -4.81 7.02
C ALA A 70 1.35 -5.80 5.88
N ASP A 71 0.54 -6.84 5.79
CA ASP A 71 0.49 -7.73 4.63
C ASP A 71 -0.44 -7.18 3.55
N GLU A 72 -0.68 -8.01 2.53
CA GLU A 72 -1.50 -7.64 1.38
C GLU A 72 -2.98 -7.46 1.76
N SER A 73 -3.45 -8.07 2.84
CA SER A 73 -4.81 -7.92 3.35
C SER A 73 -4.98 -6.73 4.32
N GLY A 74 -3.89 -6.02 4.62
CA GLY A 74 -3.87 -4.94 5.61
C GLY A 74 -3.78 -5.43 7.06
N GLN A 75 -3.47 -6.71 7.27
CA GLN A 75 -3.28 -7.32 8.58
C GLN A 75 -1.79 -7.32 8.97
N PRO A 76 -1.43 -7.49 10.25
CA PRO A 76 -0.03 -7.64 10.65
C PRO A 76 0.65 -8.78 9.89
N ARG A 77 1.71 -8.45 9.16
CA ARG A 77 2.46 -9.43 8.37
C ARG A 77 3.22 -10.37 9.28
N VAL A 78 2.91 -11.65 9.15
CA VAL A 78 3.52 -12.74 9.91
C VAL A 78 4.62 -13.42 9.10
N TYR A 79 5.76 -13.65 9.73
CA TYR A 79 6.85 -14.44 9.17
C TYR A 79 7.01 -15.73 9.96
N ALA A 80 6.97 -16.87 9.27
CA ALA A 80 7.22 -18.19 9.86
C ALA A 80 8.72 -18.48 10.06
N SER A 81 9.62 -17.69 9.45
CA SER A 81 11.06 -17.88 9.50
C SER A 81 11.77 -16.59 9.91
N ARG A 82 12.72 -16.73 10.86
CA ARG A 82 13.59 -15.64 11.31
C ARG A 82 14.38 -15.04 10.16
N PHE A 83 14.87 -15.87 9.24
CA PHE A 83 15.67 -15.41 8.11
C PHE A 83 14.88 -14.45 7.23
N SER A 84 13.66 -14.85 6.84
CA SER A 84 12.76 -14.02 6.02
C SER A 84 12.41 -12.70 6.70
N ALA A 85 12.16 -12.74 8.01
CA ALA A 85 11.84 -11.54 8.79
C ALA A 85 13.04 -10.58 8.86
N VAL A 86 14.25 -11.09 9.09
CA VAL A 86 15.49 -10.29 9.13
C VAL A 86 15.82 -9.70 7.75
N CYS A 87 15.65 -10.45 6.65
CA CYS A 87 15.84 -9.90 5.31
C CYS A 87 14.89 -8.74 5.04
N LYS A 88 13.62 -8.85 5.44
CA LYS A 88 12.67 -7.74 5.29
C LYS A 88 13.00 -6.58 6.21
N LEU A 89 13.37 -6.84 7.46
CA LEU A 89 13.81 -5.83 8.41
C LEU A 89 14.96 -4.99 7.81
N ALA A 90 15.99 -5.66 7.27
CA ALA A 90 17.12 -5.00 6.62
C ALA A 90 16.69 -4.16 5.40
N GLU A 91 15.78 -4.65 4.56
CA GLU A 91 15.22 -3.86 3.46
C GLU A 91 14.54 -2.57 3.95
N LEU A 92 13.79 -2.65 5.05
CA LEU A 92 13.09 -1.50 5.64
C LEU A 92 14.08 -0.52 6.29
N THR A 93 15.10 -1.02 7.00
CA THR A 93 16.17 -0.20 7.56
C THR A 93 16.95 0.54 6.46
N LEU A 94 17.26 -0.12 5.34
CA LEU A 94 17.89 0.52 4.17
C LEU A 94 17.01 1.60 3.54
N LYS A 95 15.69 1.50 3.69
CA LYS A 95 14.71 2.51 3.28
C LYS A 95 14.47 3.58 4.37
N SER A 96 15.32 3.62 5.40
CA SER A 96 15.25 4.57 6.53
C SER A 96 14.00 4.46 7.40
N TYR A 97 13.36 3.29 7.46
CA TYR A 97 12.32 3.02 8.44
C TYR A 97 12.94 2.57 9.76
N SER A 98 12.52 3.19 10.87
CA SER A 98 12.87 2.75 12.23
C SER A 98 11.97 1.56 12.60
N VAL A 99 12.48 0.35 12.42
CA VAL A 99 11.74 -0.91 12.61
C VAL A 99 12.50 -1.88 13.50
N GLU A 100 11.74 -2.65 14.25
CA GLU A 100 12.20 -3.71 15.14
C GLU A 100 11.55 -5.04 14.82
N LEU A 101 12.25 -6.12 15.16
CA LEU A 101 11.74 -7.47 15.04
C LEU A 101 11.09 -7.88 16.37
N LEU A 102 9.78 -8.08 16.38
CA LEU A 102 9.06 -8.67 17.50
C LEU A 102 8.91 -10.18 17.26
N GLN A 103 9.15 -10.99 18.30
CA GLN A 103 8.95 -12.43 18.25
C GLN A 103 7.89 -12.83 19.27
N ASN A 104 6.83 -13.48 18.79
CA ASN A 104 5.80 -14.11 19.63
C ASN A 104 5.80 -15.60 19.32
N ASP A 105 6.18 -16.43 20.30
CA ASP A 105 6.38 -17.87 20.15
C ASP A 105 7.35 -18.22 18.99
N HIS A 106 6.80 -18.78 17.90
CA HIS A 106 7.50 -19.19 16.69
C HIS A 106 7.26 -18.25 15.51
N LEU A 107 6.55 -17.15 15.72
CA LEU A 107 6.17 -16.19 14.70
C LEU A 107 6.96 -14.89 14.87
N PHE A 108 7.35 -14.30 13.75
CA PHE A 108 8.08 -13.04 13.72
C PHE A 108 7.23 -11.96 13.07
N TYR A 109 7.27 -10.77 13.66
CA TYR A 109 6.56 -9.58 13.23
C TYR A 109 7.56 -8.44 13.10
N ILE A 110 7.29 -7.50 12.21
CA ILE A 110 8.08 -6.27 12.11
C ILE A 110 7.23 -5.14 12.66
N VAL A 111 7.74 -4.48 13.68
CA VAL A 111 7.10 -3.36 14.37
C VAL A 111 7.85 -2.09 14.03
N LEU A 112 7.14 -0.97 13.95
CA LEU A 112 7.72 0.35 13.78
C LEU A 112 8.09 0.91 15.16
N SER A 113 9.38 1.18 15.41
CA SER A 113 9.93 1.56 16.73
C SER A 113 9.60 2.99 17.14
N GLU A 114 9.51 3.87 16.16
CA GLU A 114 9.03 5.24 16.31
C GLU A 114 7.83 5.37 15.37
N PRO A 115 6.75 6.09 15.71
CA PRO A 115 5.76 6.42 14.70
C PRO A 115 6.53 7.09 13.56
N ALA A 116 6.55 6.42 12.39
CA ALA A 116 7.25 6.89 11.19
C ALA A 116 6.98 8.37 11.08
N PRO A 117 7.96 9.23 10.72
CA PRO A 117 7.74 10.65 10.60
C PRO A 117 6.46 10.83 9.80
N VAL A 118 5.40 11.16 10.54
CA VAL A 118 4.09 11.31 9.96
C VAL A 118 4.33 12.55 9.14
N ASN A 119 4.33 12.42 7.82
CA ASN A 119 4.04 13.59 6.99
C ASN A 119 2.62 13.97 7.41
N SER A 120 2.52 14.73 8.50
CA SER A 120 1.34 15.45 8.90
C SER A 120 1.09 16.35 7.70
N ILE A 121 0.15 15.91 6.86
CA ILE A 121 -0.53 16.83 5.97
C ILE A 121 -1.24 17.76 6.95
N GLY A 122 -0.55 18.85 7.29
CA GLY A 122 -1.13 19.93 8.06
C GLY A 122 -2.40 20.32 7.32
N VAL A 123 -3.53 20.06 7.96
CA VAL A 123 -4.76 20.76 7.61
C VAL A 123 -4.46 22.21 7.93
N ALA A 124 -4.14 22.99 6.90
CA ALA A 124 -4.08 24.43 7.02
C ALA A 124 -5.49 24.89 7.42
N ALA A 125 -5.60 25.38 8.65
CA ALA A 125 -6.71 26.18 9.12
C ALA A 125 -6.67 27.57 8.48
#